data_AF-A0A2H0V6V8-F1
#
_entry.id   AF-A0A2H0V6V8-F1
#
_cell.length_a   1.000
_cell.length_b   1.000
_cell.length_c   1.000
_cell.angle_alpha   90.00
_cell.angle_beta   90.00
_cell.angle_gamma   90.00
#
_symmetry.space_group_name_H-M   'P 1'
#
loop_
_entity.id
_entity.type
_entity.pdbx_description
1 polymer ?
#
loop_
_entity_poly.entity_id
_entity_poly.type
_entity_poly.pdbx_seq_one_letter_code
_entity_poly.pdbx_strand_id
1 'polypeptide(L)'
;MKHYSQYILVVLIAILALPFFVFADQREELSGRILLQVEQHGEAWYVNPDNGIRYYMGRPYDAFQLMRGFGLGITNENLNKIPIGLIAQSGTDTDKDGLVDLLEEAIKSNKLKIDSDGDTYSDKEEILNGYNPNGDGKFPVLPLDQDLIDRLSGKILLQIEDQGQAWYVSPVNGNRYFLGRPAHAFEIMRGLGLGITDHDIADIPKGSM
;
A
#
# COMPACT_ATOMS: atom_id res chain seq x y z
N MET A 1 -31.66 5.25 76.75
CA MET A 1 -31.69 4.07 75.85
C MET A 1 -32.77 4.31 74.81
N LYS A 2 -32.57 4.41 73.50
CA LYS A 2 -31.42 4.32 72.58
C LYS A 2 -31.70 5.32 71.44
N HIS A 3 -30.66 6.00 70.97
CA HIS A 3 -30.67 6.75 69.71
C HIS A 3 -31.02 5.84 68.53
N TYR A 4 -31.83 6.30 67.59
CA TYR A 4 -31.83 5.76 66.22
C TYR A 4 -31.71 6.88 65.20
N SER A 5 -30.60 6.76 64.48
CA SER A 5 -30.04 7.66 63.48
C SER A 5 -30.81 7.60 62.17
N GLN A 6 -30.86 8.75 61.49
CA GLN A 6 -31.33 8.91 60.11
C GLN A 6 -30.56 7.99 59.16
N TYR A 7 -31.28 7.38 58.22
CA TYR A 7 -30.71 6.91 56.95
C TYR A 7 -31.66 7.31 55.82
N ILE A 8 -31.26 8.35 55.10
CA ILE A 8 -31.84 8.73 53.80
C ILE A 8 -31.30 7.73 52.79
N LEU A 9 -32.19 6.97 52.16
CA LEU A 9 -31.87 6.10 51.04
C LEU A 9 -31.63 6.96 49.80
N VAL A 10 -30.38 7.30 49.51
CA VAL A 10 -29.99 7.86 48.20
C VAL A 10 -29.78 6.70 47.25
N VAL A 11 -30.74 6.47 46.35
CA VAL A 11 -30.55 5.59 45.20
C VAL A 11 -29.65 6.33 44.22
N LEU A 12 -28.34 6.09 44.31
CA LEU A 12 -27.36 6.57 43.35
C LEU A 12 -27.43 5.66 42.13
N ILE A 13 -28.20 6.05 41.10
CA ILE A 13 -28.13 5.41 39.79
C ILE A 13 -26.79 5.84 39.19
N ALA A 14 -25.74 5.07 39.46
CA ALA A 14 -24.52 5.11 38.69
C ALA A 14 -24.86 4.57 37.30
N ILE A 15 -25.13 5.48 36.36
CA ILE A 15 -25.07 5.16 34.92
C ILE A 15 -23.61 4.80 34.67
N LEU A 16 -23.33 3.50 34.72
CA LEU A 16 -22.06 2.92 34.33
C LEU A 16 -21.90 3.18 32.83
N ALA A 17 -21.23 4.28 32.48
CA ALA A 17 -20.78 4.53 31.12
C ALA A 17 -19.67 3.52 30.83
N LEU A 18 -20.06 2.28 30.53
CA LEU A 18 -19.16 1.32 29.91
C LEU A 18 -18.68 1.95 28.60
N PRO A 19 -17.36 2.08 28.37
CA PRO A 19 -16.88 2.52 27.08
C PRO A 19 -17.43 1.55 26.04
N PHE A 20 -18.24 2.06 25.11
CA PHE A 20 -18.57 1.34 23.88
C PHE A 20 -17.26 1.22 23.11
N PHE A 21 -16.57 0.09 23.26
CA PHE A 21 -15.50 -0.27 22.35
C PHE A 21 -16.17 -0.56 21.00
N VAL A 22 -16.05 0.39 20.07
CA VAL A 22 -16.30 0.12 18.66
C VAL A 22 -15.14 -0.76 18.21
N PHE A 23 -15.38 -2.07 18.12
CA PHE A 23 -14.48 -2.94 17.38
C PHE A 23 -14.60 -2.53 15.92
N ALA A 24 -13.59 -1.84 15.39
CA ALA A 24 -13.46 -1.71 13.94
C ALA A 24 -13.49 -3.14 13.36
N ASP A 25 -14.28 -3.36 12.31
CA ASP A 25 -14.28 -4.66 11.64
C ASP A 25 -12.85 -4.89 11.14
N GLN A 26 -12.18 -5.94 11.62
CA GLN A 26 -10.82 -6.29 11.22
C GLN A 26 -10.69 -6.35 9.69
N ARG A 27 -11.80 -6.62 8.97
CA ARG A 27 -11.87 -6.57 7.50
C ARG A 27 -11.59 -5.18 6.91
N GLU A 28 -11.99 -4.11 7.57
CA GLU A 28 -11.77 -2.73 7.09
C GLU A 28 -10.27 -2.41 7.06
N GLU A 29 -9.53 -2.86 8.08
CA GLU A 29 -8.06 -2.67 8.15
C GLU A 29 -7.29 -3.53 7.14
N LEU A 30 -7.89 -4.66 6.72
CA LEU A 30 -7.32 -5.57 5.72
C LEU A 30 -7.68 -5.18 4.29
N SER A 31 -8.60 -4.22 4.10
CA SER A 31 -9.00 -3.72 2.78
C SER A 31 -7.79 -3.21 2.00
N GLY A 32 -7.63 -3.69 0.77
CA GLY A 32 -6.53 -3.29 -0.10
C GLY A 32 -5.16 -3.87 0.27
N ARG A 33 -5.03 -4.58 1.38
CA ARG A 33 -3.75 -5.14 1.84
C ARG A 33 -3.34 -6.35 0.99
N ILE A 34 -2.04 -6.56 0.94
CA ILE A 34 -1.45 -7.84 0.58
C ILE A 34 -1.21 -8.62 1.87
N LEU A 35 -1.62 -9.89 1.90
CA LEU A 35 -1.54 -10.76 3.06
C LEU A 35 -0.64 -11.96 2.77
N LEU A 36 0.18 -12.35 3.74
CA LEU A 36 1.02 -13.53 3.70
C LEU A 36 0.56 -14.53 4.75
N GLN A 37 0.08 -15.70 4.32
CA GLN A 37 -0.26 -16.78 5.24
C GLN A 37 1.02 -17.41 5.81
N VAL A 38 1.27 -17.22 7.10
CA VAL A 38 2.55 -17.60 7.73
C VAL A 38 2.58 -19.01 8.31
N GLU A 39 1.42 -19.64 8.48
CA GLU A 39 1.30 -20.96 9.14
C GLU A 39 1.35 -22.15 8.15
N GLN A 40 1.24 -21.87 6.85
CA GLN A 40 1.32 -22.86 5.77
C GLN A 40 2.52 -22.61 4.84
N HIS A 41 2.32 -22.72 3.52
CA HIS A 41 3.37 -22.61 2.50
C HIS A 41 3.76 -21.16 2.15
N GLY A 42 3.41 -20.18 2.98
CA GLY A 42 3.73 -18.78 2.70
C GLY A 42 2.92 -18.19 1.55
N GLU A 43 1.65 -18.60 1.39
CA GLU A 43 0.79 -18.14 0.30
C GLU A 43 0.50 -16.64 0.41
N ALA A 44 0.51 -15.96 -0.74
CA ALA A 44 0.23 -14.53 -0.83
C ALA A 44 -1.18 -14.28 -1.37
N TRP A 45 -1.85 -13.28 -0.81
CA TRP A 45 -3.23 -12.92 -1.12
C TRP A 45 -3.38 -11.41 -1.27
N TYR A 46 -4.21 -10.95 -2.19
CA TYR A 46 -4.61 -9.56 -2.32
C TYR A 46 -6.07 -9.40 -1.90
N VAL A 47 -6.36 -8.53 -0.94
CA VAL A 47 -7.74 -8.18 -0.56
C VAL A 47 -8.19 -7.01 -1.41
N ASN A 48 -9.11 -7.25 -2.36
CA ASN A 48 -9.57 -6.19 -3.24
C ASN A 48 -10.44 -5.18 -2.45
N PRO A 49 -10.07 -3.89 -2.43
CA PRO A 49 -10.74 -2.88 -1.63
C PRO A 49 -12.18 -2.57 -2.11
N ASP A 50 -12.52 -2.92 -3.35
CA ASP A 50 -13.85 -2.65 -3.91
C ASP A 50 -14.91 -3.68 -3.49
N ASN A 51 -14.49 -4.89 -3.08
CA ASN A 51 -15.43 -5.97 -2.73
C ASN A 51 -15.09 -6.73 -1.44
N GLY A 52 -13.94 -6.46 -0.81
CA GLY A 52 -13.49 -7.14 0.41
C GLY A 52 -13.16 -8.63 0.22
N ILE A 53 -13.02 -9.09 -1.02
CA ILE A 53 -12.71 -10.48 -1.36
C ILE A 53 -11.19 -10.63 -1.52
N ARG A 54 -10.62 -11.70 -0.96
CA ARG A 54 -9.22 -12.05 -1.20
C ARG A 54 -9.04 -12.87 -2.46
N TYR A 55 -7.97 -12.59 -3.18
CA TYR A 55 -7.58 -13.31 -4.37
C TYR A 55 -6.17 -13.84 -4.23
N TYR A 56 -5.97 -15.07 -4.68
CA TYR A 56 -4.67 -15.72 -4.60
C TYR A 56 -3.68 -15.05 -5.54
N MET A 57 -2.49 -14.74 -5.03
CA MET A 57 -1.38 -14.15 -5.79
C MET A 57 -0.04 -14.85 -5.50
N GLY A 58 -0.10 -16.10 -5.01
CA GLY A 58 1.07 -16.86 -4.58
C GLY A 58 2.05 -17.26 -5.69
N ARG A 59 1.72 -17.02 -6.97
CA ARG A 59 2.62 -17.27 -8.11
C ARG A 59 2.67 -16.05 -9.03
N PRO A 60 3.76 -15.85 -9.80
CA PRO A 60 3.89 -14.74 -10.74
C PRO A 60 2.74 -14.63 -11.75
N TYR A 61 2.22 -15.76 -12.24
CA TYR A 61 1.09 -15.78 -13.16
C TYR A 61 -0.21 -15.27 -12.52
N ASP A 62 -0.49 -15.62 -11.27
CA ASP A 62 -1.69 -15.16 -10.57
C ASP A 62 -1.62 -13.66 -10.25
N ALA A 63 -0.46 -13.18 -9.79
CA ALA A 63 -0.21 -11.76 -9.59
C ALA A 63 -0.41 -10.96 -10.89
N PHE A 64 0.06 -11.49 -12.02
CA PHE A 64 -0.17 -10.87 -13.33
C PHE A 64 -1.65 -10.80 -13.72
N GLN A 65 -2.40 -11.89 -13.56
CA GLN A 65 -3.83 -11.89 -13.81
C GLN A 65 -4.55 -10.86 -12.94
N LEU A 66 -4.18 -10.77 -11.66
CA LEU A 66 -4.72 -9.78 -10.72
C LEU A 66 -4.48 -8.34 -11.17
N MET A 67 -3.24 -8.02 -11.53
CA MET A 67 -2.90 -6.68 -12.03
C MET A 67 -3.69 -6.32 -13.29
N ARG A 68 -3.91 -7.29 -14.18
CA ARG A 68 -4.69 -7.08 -15.41
C ARG A 68 -6.20 -6.99 -15.16
N GLY A 69 -6.71 -7.75 -14.20
CA GLY A 69 -8.15 -7.84 -13.91
C GLY A 69 -8.68 -6.72 -13.03
N PHE A 70 -7.89 -6.26 -12.04
CA PHE A 70 -8.27 -5.21 -11.10
C PHE A 70 -7.54 -3.89 -11.31
N GLY A 71 -6.68 -3.81 -12.33
CA GLY A 71 -5.95 -2.60 -12.67
C GLY A 71 -6.90 -1.45 -13.04
N LEU A 72 -6.89 -0.39 -12.24
CA LEU A 72 -7.60 0.86 -12.51
C LEU A 72 -6.73 1.79 -13.36
N GLY A 73 -7.25 2.26 -14.49
CA GLY A 73 -6.54 3.23 -15.33
C GLY A 73 -6.26 4.55 -14.60
N ILE A 74 -5.05 5.09 -14.74
CA ILE A 74 -4.65 6.38 -14.17
C ILE A 74 -3.79 7.20 -15.15
N THR A 75 -4.02 8.52 -15.18
CA THR A 75 -3.22 9.48 -15.95
C THR A 75 -1.90 9.77 -15.25
N ASN A 76 -0.89 10.22 -15.99
CA ASN A 76 0.40 10.62 -15.45
C ASN A 76 0.26 11.78 -14.46
N GLU A 77 -0.63 12.73 -14.76
CA GLU A 77 -0.93 13.86 -13.88
C GLU A 77 -1.38 13.41 -12.48
N ASN A 78 -2.32 12.45 -12.42
CA ASN A 78 -2.81 11.96 -11.13
C ASN A 78 -1.84 10.99 -10.47
N LEU A 79 -1.16 10.15 -11.25
CA LEU A 79 -0.14 9.25 -10.73
C LEU A 79 0.95 10.06 -10.01
N ASN A 80 1.44 11.14 -10.63
CA ASN A 80 2.48 12.02 -10.10
C ASN A 80 2.12 12.76 -8.80
N LYS A 81 0.86 12.71 -8.35
CA LYS A 81 0.42 13.25 -7.06
C LYS A 81 0.58 12.25 -5.90
N ILE A 82 0.87 10.98 -6.20
CA ILE A 82 1.02 9.90 -5.21
C ILE A 82 2.52 9.66 -4.95
N PRO A 83 3.04 9.68 -3.72
CA PRO A 83 4.48 9.49 -3.50
C PRO A 83 4.98 8.11 -3.92
N ILE A 84 6.21 7.99 -4.41
CA ILE A 84 6.80 6.70 -4.76
C ILE A 84 7.33 6.01 -3.51
N GLY A 85 6.96 4.74 -3.35
CA GLY A 85 7.52 3.85 -2.35
C GLY A 85 8.70 3.09 -2.93
N LEU A 86 9.83 3.11 -2.21
CA LEU A 86 10.98 2.27 -2.52
C LEU A 86 10.97 1.02 -1.66
N ILE A 87 11.23 -0.11 -2.29
CA ILE A 87 11.49 -1.39 -1.65
C ILE A 87 12.61 -2.08 -2.44
N ALA A 88 13.37 -2.95 -1.77
CA ALA A 88 14.41 -3.71 -2.44
C ALA A 88 13.81 -4.51 -3.61
N GLN A 89 14.31 -4.23 -4.81
CA GLN A 89 13.92 -4.89 -6.05
C GLN A 89 15.11 -5.66 -6.59
N SER A 90 14.87 -6.88 -7.05
CA SER A 90 15.85 -7.56 -7.89
C SER A 90 15.84 -6.95 -9.29
N GLY A 91 17.01 -6.91 -9.93
CA GLY A 91 17.14 -6.35 -11.27
C GLY A 91 18.54 -5.82 -11.56
N THR A 92 18.70 -5.31 -12.77
CA THR A 92 19.87 -4.53 -13.16
C THR A 92 19.74 -3.13 -12.57
N ASP A 93 20.84 -2.64 -12.01
CA ASP A 93 21.06 -1.27 -11.53
C ASP A 93 22.38 -0.84 -12.18
N THR A 94 22.26 -0.11 -13.30
CA THR A 94 23.38 0.12 -14.22
C THR A 94 24.36 1.17 -13.70
N ASP A 95 23.88 2.24 -13.07
CA ASP A 95 24.72 3.30 -12.50
C ASP A 95 25.02 3.15 -11.01
N LYS A 96 24.37 2.20 -10.33
CA LYS A 96 24.60 1.79 -8.94
C LYS A 96 24.21 2.85 -7.92
N ASP A 97 23.22 3.67 -8.23
CA ASP A 97 22.60 4.58 -7.26
C ASP A 97 21.65 3.85 -6.29
N GLY A 98 21.27 2.62 -6.62
CA GLY A 98 20.40 1.77 -5.83
C GLY A 98 18.92 1.81 -6.22
N LEU A 99 18.59 2.37 -7.39
CA LEU A 99 17.36 2.13 -8.15
C LEU A 99 17.64 1.07 -9.23
N VAL A 100 16.65 0.23 -9.51
CA VAL A 100 16.77 -0.70 -10.64
C VAL A 100 16.38 0.02 -11.93
N ASP A 101 17.06 -0.28 -13.04
CA ASP A 101 16.82 0.29 -14.38
C ASP A 101 15.32 0.33 -14.74
N LEU A 102 14.59 -0.71 -14.33
CA LEU A 102 13.17 -0.86 -14.62
C LEU A 102 12.30 0.20 -13.92
N LEU A 103 12.67 0.58 -12.69
CA LEU A 103 11.99 1.64 -11.93
C LEU A 103 12.33 2.99 -12.54
N GLU A 104 13.60 3.22 -12.87
CA GLU A 104 14.07 4.45 -13.51
C GLU A 104 13.36 4.71 -14.84
N GLU A 105 13.23 3.68 -15.69
CA GLU A 105 12.44 3.74 -16.93
C GLU A 105 10.96 4.11 -16.69
N ALA A 106 10.40 3.70 -15.55
CA ALA A 106 9.02 3.98 -15.18
C ALA A 106 8.83 5.41 -14.64
N ILE A 107 9.83 5.95 -13.93
CA ILE A 107 9.80 7.32 -13.38
C ILE A 107 10.50 8.35 -14.28
N LYS A 108 11.03 7.89 -15.42
CA LYS A 108 11.71 8.68 -16.45
C LYS A 108 13.07 9.26 -16.04
N SER A 109 13.68 8.75 -14.98
CA SER A 109 15.07 9.03 -14.66
C SER A 109 16.03 8.24 -15.55
N ASN A 110 17.31 8.59 -15.50
CA ASN A 110 18.35 8.11 -16.40
C ASN A 110 19.24 7.07 -15.73
N LYS A 111 18.90 5.81 -15.93
CA LYS A 111 19.64 4.61 -15.51
C LYS A 111 21.14 4.51 -15.80
N LEU A 112 21.70 5.44 -16.56
CA LEU A 112 23.12 5.50 -16.84
C LEU A 112 23.84 6.57 -16.00
N LYS A 113 23.12 7.24 -15.10
CA LYS A 113 23.57 8.37 -14.31
C LYS A 113 22.97 8.31 -12.90
N ILE A 114 23.86 8.22 -11.92
CA ILE A 114 23.53 8.33 -10.50
C ILE A 114 22.67 9.57 -10.19
N ASP A 115 22.94 10.68 -10.89
CA ASP A 115 22.28 11.98 -10.78
C ASP A 115 21.79 12.36 -12.19
N SER A 116 20.48 12.22 -12.41
CA SER A 116 19.86 12.36 -13.71
C SER A 116 19.80 13.80 -14.21
N ASP A 117 19.49 14.75 -13.33
CA ASP A 117 19.31 16.16 -13.66
C ASP A 117 20.58 17.03 -13.42
N GLY A 118 21.56 16.48 -12.73
CA GLY A 118 22.88 17.07 -12.50
C GLY A 118 22.94 18.03 -11.31
N ASP A 119 22.01 17.93 -10.36
CA ASP A 119 21.88 18.84 -9.22
C ASP A 119 22.69 18.45 -7.96
N THR A 120 23.51 17.39 -8.05
CA THR A 120 24.39 16.79 -7.03
C THR A 120 23.74 15.79 -6.08
N TYR A 121 22.43 15.54 -6.17
CA TYR A 121 21.77 14.46 -5.44
C TYR A 121 21.56 13.26 -6.35
N SER A 122 21.58 12.04 -5.78
CA SER A 122 21.27 10.86 -6.58
C SER A 122 19.76 10.70 -6.74
N ASP A 123 19.31 10.08 -7.82
CA ASP A 123 17.86 9.91 -8.09
C ASP A 123 17.15 9.22 -6.93
N LYS A 124 17.78 8.19 -6.35
CA LYS A 124 17.30 7.53 -5.13
C LYS A 124 17.16 8.47 -3.94
N GLU A 125 18.17 9.30 -3.67
CA GLU A 125 18.17 10.23 -2.54
C GLU A 125 17.03 11.24 -2.69
N GLU A 126 16.83 11.73 -3.90
CA GLU A 126 15.75 12.65 -4.20
C GLU A 126 14.38 12.03 -3.94
N ILE A 127 14.11 10.82 -4.44
CA ILE A 127 12.83 10.11 -4.22
C ILE A 127 12.58 9.92 -2.71
N LEU A 128 13.59 9.51 -1.94
CA LEU A 128 13.46 9.34 -0.49
C LEU A 128 13.13 10.64 0.25
N ASN A 129 13.55 11.77 -0.29
CA ASN A 129 13.33 13.11 0.25
C ASN A 129 12.18 13.87 -0.46
N GLY A 130 11.47 13.21 -1.37
CA GLY A 130 10.34 13.74 -2.12
C GLY A 130 10.71 14.81 -3.14
N TYR A 131 11.92 14.79 -3.69
CA TYR A 131 12.39 15.63 -4.78
C TYR A 131 12.26 14.92 -6.14
N ASN A 132 12.30 15.69 -7.21
CA ASN A 132 12.11 15.22 -8.57
C ASN A 132 13.44 14.84 -9.22
N PRO A 133 13.70 13.55 -9.51
CA PRO A 133 14.97 13.11 -10.10
C PRO A 133 15.20 13.54 -11.56
N ASN A 134 14.38 14.44 -12.10
CA ASN A 134 14.42 14.87 -13.49
C ASN A 134 14.35 16.39 -13.64
N GLY A 135 14.66 17.13 -12.58
CA GLY A 135 14.69 18.59 -12.57
C GLY A 135 14.13 19.16 -11.28
N ASP A 136 14.09 20.49 -11.21
CA ASP A 136 13.75 21.20 -9.98
C ASP A 136 12.41 20.79 -9.32
N GLY A 137 12.41 20.81 -7.99
CA GLY A 137 11.19 20.82 -7.18
C GLY A 137 10.84 19.49 -6.53
N LYS A 138 9.57 19.37 -6.09
CA LYS A 138 9.07 18.22 -5.32
C LYS A 138 8.39 17.20 -6.22
N PHE A 139 8.66 15.92 -5.98
CA PHE A 139 8.00 14.79 -6.60
C PHE A 139 7.59 13.79 -5.52
N PRO A 140 6.29 13.65 -5.22
CA PRO A 140 5.14 14.23 -5.91
C PRO A 140 4.99 15.75 -5.69
N VAL A 141 4.18 16.40 -6.53
CA VAL A 141 3.84 17.83 -6.38
C VAL A 141 3.13 18.05 -5.04
N LEU A 142 3.54 19.07 -4.28
CA LEU A 142 2.96 19.43 -2.98
C LEU A 142 1.99 20.64 -3.10
N PRO A 143 0.92 20.71 -2.27
CA PRO A 143 0.53 19.74 -1.23
C PRO A 143 0.03 18.42 -1.83
N LEU A 144 0.19 17.32 -1.08
CA LEU A 144 -0.33 16.01 -1.49
C LEU A 144 -1.85 16.06 -1.66
N ASP A 145 -2.34 15.45 -2.73
CA ASP A 145 -3.76 15.21 -2.95
C ASP A 145 -4.21 14.01 -2.09
N GLN A 146 -4.46 14.26 -0.80
CA GLN A 146 -4.79 13.21 0.16
C GLN A 146 -6.09 12.49 -0.22
N ASP A 147 -7.09 13.21 -0.75
CA ASP A 147 -8.35 12.63 -1.20
C ASP A 147 -8.13 11.64 -2.35
N LEU A 148 -7.22 11.94 -3.28
CA LEU A 148 -6.81 11.02 -4.33
C LEU A 148 -6.09 9.79 -3.75
N ILE A 149 -5.14 9.98 -2.84
CA ILE A 149 -4.37 8.89 -2.22
C ILE A 149 -5.32 7.96 -1.46
N ASP A 150 -6.23 8.50 -0.65
CA ASP A 150 -7.20 7.73 0.14
C ASP A 150 -8.16 6.95 -0.77
N ARG A 151 -8.65 7.57 -1.84
CA ARG A 151 -9.52 6.91 -2.83
C ARG A 151 -8.81 5.79 -3.59
N LEU A 152 -7.51 5.91 -3.80
CA LEU A 152 -6.70 4.92 -4.51
C LEU A 152 -6.01 3.92 -3.57
N SER A 153 -6.13 4.11 -2.26
CA SER A 153 -5.56 3.26 -1.22
C SER A 153 -5.89 1.78 -1.45
N GLY A 154 -4.86 0.95 -1.52
CA GLY A 154 -4.99 -0.48 -1.77
C GLY A 154 -5.28 -0.89 -3.21
N LYS A 155 -5.41 0.05 -4.15
CA LYS A 155 -5.71 -0.26 -5.55
C LYS A 155 -4.45 -0.57 -6.35
N ILE A 156 -4.63 -1.43 -7.35
CA ILE A 156 -3.67 -1.61 -8.42
C ILE A 156 -4.02 -0.62 -9.52
N LEU A 157 -3.05 0.16 -9.98
CA LEU A 157 -3.19 1.18 -11.00
C LEU A 157 -2.45 0.77 -12.26
N LEU A 158 -3.01 1.11 -13.42
CA LEU A 158 -2.39 0.94 -14.73
C LEU A 158 -2.22 2.31 -15.38
N GLN A 159 -0.98 2.67 -15.70
CA GLN A 159 -0.67 3.93 -16.35
C GLN A 159 -1.10 3.89 -17.82
N ILE A 160 -2.11 4.68 -18.20
CA ILE A 160 -2.74 4.59 -19.53
C ILE A 160 -2.09 5.48 -20.60
N GLU A 161 -1.19 6.38 -20.19
CA GLU A 161 -0.52 7.37 -21.05
C GLU A 161 0.92 6.98 -21.39
N ASP A 162 1.32 5.73 -21.10
CA ASP A 162 2.67 5.20 -21.37
C ASP A 162 2.62 3.67 -21.65
N GLN A 163 3.62 2.89 -21.27
CA GLN A 163 3.76 1.46 -21.56
C GLN A 163 2.80 0.54 -20.76
N GLY A 164 1.79 1.09 -20.08
CA GLY A 164 0.89 0.28 -19.25
C GLY A 164 1.52 -0.18 -17.95
N GLN A 165 2.45 0.59 -17.39
CA GLN A 165 3.10 0.31 -16.11
C GLN A 165 2.06 0.07 -15.01
N ALA A 166 2.30 -0.97 -14.20
CA ALA A 166 1.46 -1.30 -13.06
C ALA A 166 2.05 -0.75 -11.76
N TRP A 167 1.18 -0.21 -10.91
CA TRP A 167 1.52 0.36 -9.61
C TRP A 167 0.56 -0.16 -8.55
N TYR A 168 1.01 -0.30 -7.31
CA TYR A 168 0.15 -0.60 -6.16
C TYR A 168 0.24 0.54 -5.16
N VAL A 169 -0.90 1.11 -4.78
CA VAL A 169 -0.96 2.15 -3.73
C VAL A 169 -1.09 1.45 -2.38
N SER A 170 -0.07 1.53 -1.56
CA SER A 170 -0.08 0.86 -0.27
C SER A 170 -1.03 1.58 0.70
N PRO A 171 -2.01 0.87 1.29
CA PRO A 171 -2.91 1.44 2.29
C PRO A 171 -2.25 1.65 3.66
N VAL A 172 -0.96 1.30 3.79
CA VAL A 172 -0.18 1.50 5.02
C VAL A 172 0.45 2.89 5.07
N ASN A 173 0.90 3.42 3.92
CA ASN A 173 1.64 4.68 3.85
C ASN A 173 1.21 5.61 2.72
N GLY A 174 0.25 5.22 1.88
CA GLY A 174 -0.23 6.02 0.75
C GLY A 174 0.73 6.06 -0.45
N ASN A 175 1.88 5.39 -0.38
CA ASN A 175 2.87 5.40 -1.46
C ASN A 175 2.49 4.42 -2.56
N ARG A 176 2.77 4.79 -3.81
CA ARG A 176 2.71 3.90 -4.97
C ARG A 176 4.01 3.11 -5.12
N TYR A 177 3.90 1.80 -5.27
CA TYR A 177 5.02 0.90 -5.51
C TYR A 177 4.95 0.41 -6.95
N PHE A 178 6.06 0.54 -7.67
CA PHE A 178 6.16 0.02 -9.04
C PHE A 178 6.13 -1.50 -9.01
N LEU A 179 5.18 -2.10 -9.73
CA LEU A 179 5.04 -3.55 -9.80
C LEU A 179 5.84 -4.16 -10.96
N GLY A 180 6.26 -3.33 -11.93
CA GLY A 180 7.08 -3.76 -13.05
C GLY A 180 6.49 -4.93 -13.83
N ARG A 181 7.33 -5.94 -14.06
CA ARG A 181 6.97 -7.19 -14.77
C ARG A 181 6.37 -8.22 -13.79
N PRO A 182 5.65 -9.26 -14.29
CA PRO A 182 5.02 -10.28 -13.44
C PRO A 182 5.90 -10.85 -12.32
N ALA A 183 7.17 -11.15 -12.61
CA ALA A 183 8.09 -11.70 -11.62
C ALA A 183 8.47 -10.67 -10.53
N HIS A 184 8.67 -9.40 -10.89
CA HIS A 184 8.99 -8.34 -9.94
C HIS A 184 7.78 -8.00 -9.07
N ALA A 185 6.58 -7.96 -9.65
CA ALA A 185 5.34 -7.70 -8.92
C ALA A 185 5.17 -8.66 -7.74
N PHE A 186 5.51 -9.94 -7.93
CA PHE A 186 5.48 -10.94 -6.87
C PHE A 186 6.41 -10.59 -5.70
N GLU A 187 7.65 -10.18 -5.97
CA GLU A 187 8.63 -9.80 -4.94
C GLU A 187 8.19 -8.55 -4.18
N ILE A 188 7.79 -7.50 -4.91
CA ILE A 188 7.27 -6.25 -4.35
C ILE A 188 6.10 -6.53 -3.41
N MET A 189 5.09 -7.24 -3.93
CA MET A 189 3.86 -7.44 -3.19
C MET A 189 4.10 -8.30 -1.94
N ARG A 190 4.98 -9.31 -2.01
CA ARG A 190 5.38 -10.05 -0.80
C ARG A 190 6.13 -9.18 0.20
N GLY A 191 7.01 -8.31 -0.25
CA GLY A 191 7.72 -7.38 0.64
C GLY A 191 6.80 -6.39 1.35
N LEU A 192 5.64 -6.09 0.77
CA LEU A 192 4.58 -5.25 1.36
C LEU A 192 3.54 -6.04 2.15
N GLY A 193 3.66 -7.37 2.19
CA GLY A 193 2.64 -8.26 2.72
C GLY A 193 2.60 -8.24 4.25
N LEU A 194 1.39 -8.15 4.79
CA LEU A 194 1.12 -8.33 6.21
C LEU A 194 0.98 -9.83 6.52
N GLY A 195 1.73 -10.33 7.51
CA GLY A 195 1.55 -11.70 7.99
C GLY A 195 0.16 -11.92 8.59
N ILE A 196 -0.50 -13.01 8.22
CA ILE A 196 -1.83 -13.40 8.72
C ILE A 196 -1.89 -14.89 9.05
N THR A 197 -2.64 -15.24 10.09
CA THR A 197 -2.89 -16.63 10.49
C THR A 197 -3.91 -17.30 9.57
N ASP A 198 -3.96 -18.63 9.58
CA ASP A 198 -4.97 -19.39 8.86
C ASP A 198 -6.38 -19.13 9.40
N HIS A 199 -6.49 -18.92 10.71
CA HIS A 199 -7.74 -18.58 11.37
C HIS A 199 -8.29 -17.25 10.85
N ASP A 200 -7.49 -16.19 10.92
CA ASP A 200 -7.96 -14.83 10.61
C ASP A 200 -8.20 -14.63 9.11
N ILE A 201 -7.37 -15.26 8.28
CA ILE A 201 -7.60 -15.18 6.84
C ILE A 201 -8.88 -15.92 6.47
N ALA A 202 -9.26 -17.04 7.12
CA ALA A 202 -10.46 -17.80 6.78
C ALA A 202 -11.75 -16.97 6.80
N ASP A 203 -11.80 -15.88 7.57
CA ASP A 203 -12.95 -14.97 7.66
C ASP A 203 -13.16 -14.07 6.44
N ILE A 204 -12.15 -13.96 5.57
CA ILE A 204 -12.23 -13.19 4.33
C ILE A 204 -12.79 -14.10 3.22
N PRO A 205 -13.76 -13.69 2.39
CA PRO A 205 -14.20 -14.51 1.27
C PRO A 205 -13.07 -14.72 0.24
N LYS A 206 -12.92 -15.95 -0.27
CA LYS A 206 -11.95 -16.26 -1.34
C LYS A 206 -12.61 -16.16 -2.71
N GLY A 207 -12.05 -15.33 -3.59
CA GLY A 207 -12.43 -15.19 -4.99
C GLY A 207 -11.61 -16.08 -5.94
N SER A 208 -12.07 -16.16 -7.18
CA SER A 208 -11.34 -16.72 -8.32
C SER A 208 -11.14 -15.64 -9.38
N MET A 209 -10.00 -15.68 -10.07
CA MET A 209 -9.72 -14.84 -11.24
C MET A 209 -10.31 -15.44 -12.51
#